data_AF-A0A9P9ERD7-F1
#
_entry.id   AF-A0A9P9ERD7-F1
#
_cell.length_a   1.000
_cell.length_b   1.000
_cell.length_c   1.000
_cell.angle_alpha   90.00
_cell.angle_beta   90.00
_cell.angle_gamma   90.00
#
_symmetry.space_group_name_H-M   'P 1'
#
loop_
_entity.id
_entity.type
_entity.pdbx_description
1 polymer ?
#
loop_
_entity_poly.entity_id
_entity_poly.type
_entity_poly.pdbx_seq_one_letter_code
_entity_poly.pdbx_strand_id
1 'polypeptide(L)'
;MWGGLRIHSENNFDAVWDAYDTYIQQLPKDGKAHLYVDFTRRNGSLLAATFMAYPELVQDPAIFDSFRSIPSEYDSLRLANYSGLSEEQAEAIFSRGRRNSGWTQAIEYDIDLIKSIQEFWVKGTESISEKVDAGLDFNMIAPSMRNWAARNRSANVLGLE
;
A
#
# COMPACT_ATOMS: atom_id res chain seq x y z
N MET A 1 4.93 -9.69 -14.85
CA MET A 1 4.20 -9.69 -13.57
C MET A 1 2.93 -8.86 -13.75
N TRP A 2 2.00 -8.88 -12.81
CA TRP A 2 0.81 -8.02 -12.84
C TRP A 2 0.87 -7.01 -11.68
N GLY A 3 0.38 -5.80 -11.88
CA GLY A 3 0.33 -4.82 -10.81
C GLY A 3 0.07 -3.40 -11.29
N GLY A 4 0.18 -2.45 -10.37
CA GLY A 4 -0.06 -1.03 -10.59
C GLY A 4 -0.60 -0.36 -9.34
N LEU A 5 -1.20 0.80 -9.54
CA LEU A 5 -1.74 1.68 -8.51
C LEU A 5 -3.22 1.95 -8.77
N ARG A 6 -4.03 1.95 -7.71
CA ARG A 6 -5.34 2.60 -7.72
C ARG A 6 -5.39 3.70 -6.67
N ILE A 7 -6.03 4.82 -7.00
CA ILE A 7 -6.22 5.95 -6.06
C ILE A 7 -7.69 6.08 -5.71
N HIS A 8 -7.98 6.16 -4.42
CA HIS A 8 -9.33 6.29 -3.88
C HIS A 8 -9.48 7.61 -3.12
N SER A 9 -10.63 8.26 -3.29
CA SER A 9 -11.02 9.42 -2.49
C SER A 9 -11.32 9.04 -1.04
N GLU A 10 -11.27 10.01 -0.13
CA GLU A 10 -11.65 9.87 1.29
C GLU A 10 -12.96 9.12 1.54
N ASN A 11 -14.00 9.36 0.72
CA ASN A 11 -15.30 8.68 0.84
C ASN A 11 -15.25 7.14 0.74
N ASN A 12 -14.14 6.59 0.25
CA ASN A 12 -13.94 5.15 0.08
C ASN A 12 -12.97 4.55 1.12
N PHE A 13 -12.52 5.31 2.12
CA PHE A 13 -11.52 4.82 3.09
C PHE A 13 -11.99 3.61 3.88
N ASP A 14 -13.25 3.55 4.29
CA ASP A 14 -13.82 2.38 4.97
C ASP A 14 -13.75 1.14 4.07
N ALA A 15 -14.13 1.28 2.80
CA ALA A 15 -14.04 0.20 1.82
C ALA A 15 -12.59 -0.24 1.55
N VAL A 16 -11.64 0.70 1.55
CA VAL A 16 -10.20 0.41 1.43
C VAL A 16 -9.73 -0.43 2.62
N TRP A 17 -10.17 -0.12 3.84
CA TRP A 17 -9.82 -0.90 5.00
C TRP A 17 -10.44 -2.29 5.02
N ASP A 18 -11.71 -2.42 4.63
CA ASP A 18 -12.38 -3.70 4.54
C ASP A 18 -11.72 -4.60 3.46
N ALA A 19 -11.27 -4.00 2.36
CA ALA A 19 -10.47 -4.69 1.34
C ALA A 19 -9.08 -5.07 1.87
N TYR A 20 -8.43 -4.21 2.66
CA TYR A 20 -7.15 -4.50 3.29
C TYR A 20 -7.27 -5.68 4.25
N ASP A 21 -8.28 -5.71 5.12
CA ASP A 21 -8.50 -6.84 6.02
C ASP A 21 -8.77 -8.13 5.24
N THR A 22 -9.61 -8.06 4.21
CA THR A 22 -9.85 -9.21 3.32
C THR A 22 -8.55 -9.72 2.70
N TYR A 23 -7.68 -8.83 2.22
CA TYR A 23 -6.37 -9.18 1.68
C TYR A 23 -5.49 -9.89 2.71
N ILE A 24 -5.41 -9.36 3.94
CA ILE A 24 -4.61 -9.96 5.02
C ILE A 24 -5.09 -11.38 5.35
N GLN A 25 -6.41 -11.61 5.39
CA GLN A 25 -6.98 -12.95 5.64
C GLN A 25 -6.71 -13.93 4.49
N GLN A 26 -6.50 -13.45 3.26
CA GLN A 26 -6.20 -14.27 2.09
C GLN A 26 -4.70 -14.54 1.91
N LEU A 27 -3.84 -13.67 2.41
CA LEU A 27 -2.39 -13.75 2.24
C LEU A 27 -1.75 -15.10 2.69
N PRO A 28 -2.23 -15.78 3.75
CA PRO A 28 -1.73 -17.12 4.09
C PRO A 28 -2.03 -18.20 3.03
N LYS A 29 -3.07 -18.00 2.21
CA LYS A 29 -3.48 -18.92 1.14
C LYS A 29 -2.78 -18.58 -0.18
N ASP A 30 -2.57 -17.29 -0.44
CA ASP A 30 -1.84 -16.79 -1.59
C ASP A 30 -0.75 -15.81 -1.15
N GLY A 31 0.41 -16.37 -0.77
CA GLY A 31 1.55 -15.62 -0.25
C GLY A 31 2.42 -14.94 -1.31
N LYS A 32 1.97 -14.87 -2.57
CA LYS A 32 2.69 -14.24 -3.68
C LYS A 32 2.34 -12.78 -3.88
N ALA A 33 1.22 -12.34 -3.30
CA ALA A 33 0.74 -10.99 -3.44
C ALA A 33 1.56 -10.02 -2.59
N HIS A 34 1.82 -8.84 -3.14
CA HIS A 34 2.36 -7.71 -2.42
C HIS A 34 1.39 -6.54 -2.53
N LEU A 35 1.12 -5.90 -1.40
CA LEU A 35 0.23 -4.76 -1.27
C LEU A 35 0.80 -3.78 -0.26
N TYR A 36 0.73 -2.50 -0.57
CA TYR A 36 0.73 -1.48 0.46
C TYR A 36 -0.33 -0.43 0.17
N VAL A 37 -0.83 0.18 1.24
CA VAL A 37 -1.82 1.27 1.20
C VAL A 37 -1.16 2.50 1.76
N ASP A 38 -1.10 3.57 0.97
CA ASP A 38 -0.55 4.87 1.37
C ASP A 38 -1.68 5.90 1.46
N PHE A 39 -1.92 6.39 2.67
CA PHE A 39 -2.81 7.52 2.91
C PHE A 39 -2.00 8.80 2.81
N THR A 40 -2.41 9.70 1.91
CA THR A 40 -1.75 10.98 1.72
C THR A 40 -2.69 12.14 1.94
N ARG A 41 -2.20 13.18 2.61
CA ARG A 41 -2.82 14.49 2.66
C ARG A 41 -2.01 15.43 1.79
N ARG A 42 -2.65 15.96 0.74
CA ARG A 42 -2.02 16.87 -0.22
C ARG A 42 -2.97 17.99 -0.59
N ASN A 43 -2.52 19.24 -0.46
CA ASN A 43 -3.33 20.44 -0.72
C ASN A 43 -4.69 20.39 -0.01
N GLY A 44 -4.74 19.87 1.21
CA GLY A 44 -5.96 19.69 1.99
C GLY A 44 -6.84 18.49 1.61
N SER A 45 -6.57 17.80 0.49
CA SER A 45 -7.29 16.58 0.07
C SER A 45 -6.68 15.33 0.68
N LEU A 46 -7.54 14.38 1.07
CA LEU A 46 -7.17 13.06 1.55
C LEU A 46 -7.37 12.02 0.45
N LEU A 47 -6.35 11.20 0.22
CA LEU A 47 -6.35 10.15 -0.80
C LEU A 47 -5.76 8.86 -0.21
N ALA A 48 -6.21 7.71 -0.72
CA ALA A 48 -5.61 6.41 -0.44
C ALA A 48 -5.09 5.82 -1.75
N ALA A 49 -3.78 5.59 -1.82
CA ALA A 49 -3.09 4.96 -2.92
C ALA A 49 -2.85 3.48 -2.59
N THR A 50 -3.42 2.57 -3.38
CA THR A 50 -3.28 1.12 -3.18
C THR A 50 -2.38 0.55 -4.28
N PHE A 51 -1.20 0.09 -3.88
CA PHE A 51 -0.22 -0.46 -4.80
C PHE A 51 -0.23 -1.97 -4.72
N MET A 52 -0.51 -2.60 -5.86
CA MET A 52 -0.67 -4.03 -5.96
C MET A 52 0.41 -4.60 -6.88
N ALA A 53 1.03 -5.70 -6.46
CA ALA A 53 1.96 -6.44 -7.29
C ALA A 53 1.77 -7.95 -7.11
N TYR A 54 1.83 -8.67 -8.22
CA TYR A 54 1.76 -10.12 -8.27
C TYR A 54 2.83 -10.64 -9.22
N PRO A 55 3.72 -11.54 -8.79
CA PRO A 55 4.89 -11.96 -9.56
C PRO A 55 4.53 -12.72 -10.84
N GLU A 56 3.44 -13.49 -10.80
CA GLU A 56 3.05 -14.36 -11.91
C GLU A 56 2.36 -13.57 -13.02
N LEU A 57 2.37 -14.13 -14.23
CA LEU A 57 1.66 -13.59 -15.39
C LEU A 57 0.18 -13.95 -15.34
N VAL A 58 -0.47 -13.64 -14.22
CA VAL A 58 -1.90 -13.82 -14.00
C VAL A 58 -2.54 -12.45 -14.12
N GLN A 59 -3.44 -12.28 -15.09
CA GLN A 59 -4.25 -11.08 -15.16
C GLN A 59 -5.25 -11.10 -14.01
N ASP A 60 -5.36 -9.97 -13.31
CA ASP A 60 -6.37 -9.71 -12.29
C ASP A 60 -6.43 -10.80 -11.19
N PRO A 61 -5.34 -11.00 -10.42
CA PRO A 61 -5.30 -12.01 -9.36
C PRO A 61 -6.42 -11.81 -8.34
N ALA A 62 -7.12 -12.91 -8.01
CA ALA A 62 -8.34 -12.88 -7.19
C ALA A 62 -8.13 -12.27 -5.79
N ILE A 63 -6.91 -12.34 -5.26
CA ILE A 63 -6.54 -11.74 -3.96
C ILE A 63 -6.74 -10.22 -3.92
N PHE A 64 -6.83 -9.57 -5.08
CA PHE A 64 -7.06 -8.13 -5.20
C PHE A 64 -8.50 -7.75 -5.58
N ASP A 65 -9.43 -8.71 -5.64
CA ASP A 65 -10.82 -8.47 -6.09
C ASP A 65 -11.52 -7.40 -5.26
N SER A 66 -11.37 -7.46 -3.93
CA SER A 66 -11.95 -6.48 -3.02
C SER A 66 -11.46 -5.06 -3.35
N PHE A 67 -10.16 -4.89 -3.59
CA PHE A 67 -9.61 -3.59 -3.99
C PHE A 67 -10.12 -3.13 -5.36
N ARG A 68 -10.19 -4.03 -6.35
CA ARG A 68 -10.66 -3.71 -7.71
C ARG A 68 -12.14 -3.31 -7.76
N SER A 69 -12.94 -3.76 -6.80
CA SER A 69 -14.37 -3.40 -6.70
C SER A 69 -14.64 -1.97 -6.22
N ILE A 70 -13.67 -1.34 -5.54
CA ILE A 70 -13.80 0.02 -5.01
C ILE A 70 -13.71 1.03 -6.17
N PRO A 71 -14.57 2.06 -6.23
CA PRO A 71 -14.38 3.18 -7.16
C PRO A 71 -13.00 3.82 -7.01
N SER A 72 -12.36 4.16 -8.13
CA SER A 72 -11.03 4.75 -8.16
C SER A 72 -11.00 6.00 -9.04
N GLU A 73 -10.30 7.02 -8.58
CA GLU A 73 -10.00 8.26 -9.32
C GLU A 73 -8.89 8.03 -10.36
N TYR A 74 -8.06 7.02 -10.15
CA TYR A 74 -6.96 6.62 -11.02
C TYR A 74 -6.75 5.11 -10.93
N ASP A 75 -6.45 4.48 -12.07
CA ASP A 75 -6.16 3.05 -12.16
C ASP A 75 -5.10 2.80 -13.24
N SER A 76 -4.02 2.13 -12.88
CA SER A 76 -2.94 1.74 -13.78
C SER A 76 -2.67 0.23 -13.82
N LEU A 77 -3.56 -0.58 -13.25
CA LEU A 77 -3.39 -2.02 -13.17
C LEU A 77 -3.19 -2.66 -14.55
N ARG A 78 -2.11 -3.42 -14.70
CA ARG A 78 -1.74 -4.04 -15.97
C ARG A 78 -0.76 -5.18 -15.79
N LEU A 79 -0.57 -5.95 -16.86
CA LEU A 79 0.65 -6.74 -17.01
C LEU A 79 1.82 -5.78 -17.25
N ALA A 80 2.83 -5.86 -16.40
CA ALA A 80 4.00 -4.99 -16.40
C ALA A 80 5.29 -5.78 -16.13
N ASN A 81 6.42 -5.13 -16.41
CA ASN A 81 7.69 -5.54 -15.86
C ASN A 81 7.93 -4.85 -14.50
N TYR A 82 8.81 -5.42 -13.67
CA TYR A 82 9.06 -4.89 -12.33
C TYR A 82 9.65 -3.48 -12.36
N SER A 83 10.50 -3.18 -13.35
CA SER A 83 11.11 -1.86 -13.52
C SER A 83 10.06 -0.77 -13.75
N GLY A 84 9.06 -1.02 -14.59
CA GLY A 84 7.98 -0.06 -14.86
C GLY A 84 7.07 0.16 -13.66
N LEU A 85 6.78 -0.89 -12.87
CA LEU A 85 6.08 -0.73 -11.60
C LEU A 85 6.92 0.05 -10.57
N SER A 86 8.23 -0.17 -10.55
CA SER A 86 9.16 0.55 -9.66
C SER A 86 9.27 2.03 -10.03
N GLU A 87 9.31 2.36 -11.32
CA GLU A 87 9.29 3.74 -11.82
C GLU A 87 7.98 4.45 -11.43
N GLU A 88 6.85 3.78 -11.60
CA GLU A 88 5.54 4.30 -11.21
C GLU A 88 5.44 4.56 -9.69
N GLN A 89 5.93 3.63 -8.88
CA GLN A 89 6.01 3.79 -7.43
C GLN A 89 6.92 4.96 -7.02
N ALA A 90 8.04 5.18 -7.72
CA ALA A 90 8.98 6.25 -7.41
C ALA A 90 8.35 7.66 -7.58
N GLU A 91 7.43 7.81 -8.53
CA GLU A 91 6.72 9.08 -8.76
C GLU A 91 5.71 9.37 -7.64
N ALA A 92 5.12 8.34 -7.02
CA ALA A 92 4.14 8.52 -5.95
C ALA A 92 4.73 9.01 -4.62
N ILE A 93 6.02 8.73 -4.36
CA ILE A 93 6.70 9.13 -3.12
C ILE A 93 7.16 10.61 -3.18
N PHE A 94 6.98 11.29 -4.32
CA PHE A 94 7.30 12.72 -4.54
C PHE A 94 8.64 13.17 -3.94
N SER A 95 9.66 12.32 -4.00
CA SER A 95 10.91 12.49 -3.26
C SER A 95 11.85 13.54 -3.86
N ARG A 96 11.62 13.95 -5.12
CA ARG A 96 12.54 14.85 -5.85
C ARG A 96 12.41 16.29 -5.38
N GLY A 97 13.52 16.86 -4.91
CA GLY A 97 13.61 18.28 -4.54
C GLY A 97 12.94 18.63 -3.21
N ARG A 98 12.53 17.62 -2.42
CA ARG A 98 11.87 17.82 -1.11
C ARG A 98 12.72 17.27 0.03
N ARG A 99 12.51 17.81 1.23
CA ARG A 99 13.07 17.25 2.47
C ARG A 99 12.02 16.30 3.05
N ASN A 100 12.40 15.03 3.21
CA ASN A 100 11.54 13.99 3.75
C ASN A 100 12.05 13.57 5.13
N SER A 101 11.12 13.34 6.05
CA SER A 101 11.39 12.72 7.34
C SER A 101 10.37 11.60 7.54
N GLY A 102 10.83 10.40 7.88
CA GLY A 102 9.97 9.24 8.02
C GLY A 102 10.43 8.38 9.20
N TRP A 103 9.47 7.67 9.78
CA TRP A 103 9.69 6.70 10.84
C TRP A 103 8.84 5.47 10.55
N THR A 104 9.47 4.30 10.51
CA THR A 104 8.79 3.03 10.30
C THR A 104 8.68 2.29 11.62
N GLN A 105 7.49 1.79 11.92
CA GLN A 105 7.24 0.91 13.06
C GLN A 105 6.68 -0.42 12.56
N ALA A 106 7.09 -1.51 13.19
CA ALA A 106 6.52 -2.83 12.95
C ALA A 106 5.63 -3.20 14.14
N ILE A 107 4.36 -3.49 13.86
CA ILE A 107 3.36 -3.87 14.85
C ILE A 107 2.69 -5.17 14.41
N GLU A 108 2.14 -5.91 15.36
CA GLU A 108 1.25 -7.03 15.04
C GLU A 108 -0.01 -6.50 14.36
N TYR A 109 -0.55 -7.26 13.41
CA TYR A 109 -1.72 -6.84 12.66
C TYR A 109 -2.96 -6.81 13.55
N ASP A 110 -3.58 -5.64 13.62
CA ASP A 110 -4.85 -5.38 14.28
C ASP A 110 -5.57 -4.29 13.47
N ILE A 111 -6.71 -4.64 12.86
CA ILE A 111 -7.44 -3.76 11.95
C ILE A 111 -7.99 -2.52 12.67
N ASP A 112 -8.40 -2.66 13.93
CA ASP A 112 -8.94 -1.56 14.72
C ASP A 112 -7.82 -0.60 15.11
N LEU A 113 -6.65 -1.15 15.48
CA LEU A 113 -5.45 -0.35 15.76
C LEU A 113 -5.03 0.47 14.53
N ILE A 114 -4.90 -0.14 13.33
CA ILE A 114 -4.44 0.61 12.15
C ILE A 114 -5.47 1.64 11.67
N LYS A 115 -6.78 1.34 11.77
CA LYS A 115 -7.86 2.33 11.56
C LYS A 115 -7.69 3.51 12.52
N SER A 116 -7.46 3.25 13.81
CA SER A 116 -7.25 4.30 14.81
C SER A 116 -6.00 5.15 14.55
N ILE A 117 -4.91 4.56 14.04
CA ILE A 117 -3.69 5.27 13.64
C ILE A 117 -4.00 6.21 12.46
N GLN A 118 -4.76 5.74 11.47
CA GLN A 118 -5.16 6.57 10.33
C GLN A 118 -6.05 7.74 10.76
N GLU A 119 -7.02 7.53 11.64
CA GLU A 119 -7.83 8.62 12.19
C GLU A 119 -6.99 9.63 12.96
N PHE A 120 -6.05 9.15 13.79
CA PHE A 120 -5.14 10.01 14.54
C PHE A 120 -4.25 10.83 13.59
N TRP A 121 -3.71 10.21 12.55
CA TRP A 121 -2.94 10.87 11.52
C TRP A 121 -3.77 11.91 10.75
N VAL A 122 -5.02 11.60 10.38
CA VAL A 122 -5.94 12.57 9.75
C VAL A 122 -6.08 13.80 10.64
N LYS A 123 -6.44 13.62 11.92
CA LYS A 123 -6.61 14.73 12.88
C LYS A 123 -5.31 15.52 13.09
N GLY A 124 -4.18 14.82 13.22
CA GLY A 124 -2.88 15.45 13.48
C GLY A 124 -2.33 16.25 12.30
N THR A 125 -2.66 15.86 11.07
CA THR A 125 -2.13 16.48 9.85
C THR A 125 -2.96 17.66 9.33
N GLU A 126 -4.18 17.85 9.82
CA GLU A 126 -5.08 18.90 9.35
C GLU A 126 -4.49 20.31 9.51
N SER A 127 -3.99 20.62 10.70
CA SER A 127 -3.42 21.93 11.04
C SER A 127 -2.16 22.31 10.25
N ILE A 128 -1.49 21.34 9.62
CA ILE A 128 -0.24 21.53 8.88
C ILE A 128 -0.40 21.30 7.37
N SER A 129 -1.62 21.05 6.90
CA SER A 129 -1.94 20.61 5.53
C SER A 129 -1.58 21.58 4.41
N GLU A 130 -1.44 22.88 4.71
CA GLU A 130 -0.99 23.89 3.75
C GLU A 130 0.54 23.96 3.60
N LYS A 131 1.28 23.34 4.54
CA LYS A 131 2.74 23.50 4.66
C LYS A 131 3.50 22.19 4.46
N VAL A 132 2.84 21.07 4.70
CA VAL A 132 3.44 19.73 4.70
C VAL A 132 2.49 18.79 3.98
N ASP A 133 3.02 18.12 2.95
CA ASP A 133 2.38 16.91 2.43
C ASP A 133 2.70 15.78 3.42
N ALA A 134 1.65 15.14 3.94
CA ALA A 134 1.79 14.06 4.91
C ALA A 134 1.47 12.72 4.25
N GLY A 135 2.23 11.70 4.58
CA GLY A 135 1.99 10.31 4.18
C GLY A 135 1.82 9.42 5.40
N LEU A 136 1.11 8.32 5.24
CA LEU A 136 0.96 7.23 6.20
C LEU A 136 0.78 5.94 5.41
N ASP A 137 1.82 5.12 5.39
CA ASP A 137 1.84 3.87 4.66
C ASP A 137 1.63 2.66 5.59
N PHE A 138 0.87 1.69 5.09
CA PHE A 138 0.68 0.38 5.70
C PHE A 138 1.11 -0.69 4.71
N ASN A 139 2.10 -1.48 5.13
CA ASN A 139 2.63 -2.60 4.36
C ASN A 139 2.61 -3.86 5.21
N MET A 140 2.08 -4.95 4.65
CA MET A 140 2.07 -6.23 5.33
C MET A 140 3.37 -7.01 5.08
N ILE A 141 4.06 -7.35 6.17
CA ILE A 141 5.21 -8.26 6.13
C ILE A 141 4.69 -9.70 6.14
N ALA A 142 4.61 -10.32 4.97
CA ALA A 142 4.18 -11.72 4.86
C ALA A 142 5.18 -12.67 5.55
N PRO A 143 4.73 -13.84 6.06
CA PRO A 143 5.62 -14.85 6.64
C PRO A 143 6.75 -15.28 5.68
N SER A 144 6.46 -15.36 4.38
CA SER A 144 7.44 -15.66 3.33
C SER A 144 8.60 -14.65 3.30
N MET A 145 8.27 -13.35 3.32
CA MET A 145 9.26 -12.25 3.37
C MET A 145 10.12 -12.33 4.62
N ARG A 146 9.49 -12.51 5.79
CA ARG A 146 10.20 -12.64 7.07
C ARG A 146 11.14 -13.86 7.08
N ASN A 147 10.64 -15.00 6.61
CA ASN A 147 11.41 -16.25 6.58
C ASN A 147 12.58 -16.17 5.60
N TRP A 148 12.38 -15.55 4.43
CA TRP A 148 13.47 -15.27 3.48
C TRP A 148 14.54 -14.39 4.12
N ALA A 149 14.13 -13.28 4.76
CA ALA A 149 15.07 -12.36 5.40
C ALA A 149 15.88 -13.03 6.51
N ALA A 150 15.24 -13.86 7.33
CA ALA A 150 15.91 -14.62 8.38
C ALA A 150 16.94 -15.62 7.81
N ARG A 151 16.61 -16.31 6.72
CA ARG A 151 17.51 -17.31 6.09
C ARG A 151 18.67 -16.67 5.34
N ASN A 152 18.40 -15.60 4.58
CA ASN A 152 19.32 -15.07 3.58
C ASN A 152 20.02 -13.78 3.99
N ARG A 153 19.70 -13.22 5.17
CA ARG A 153 20.23 -11.92 5.64
C ARG A 153 20.05 -10.80 4.61
N SER A 154 18.98 -10.87 3.82
CA SER A 154 18.64 -9.92 2.75
C SER A 154 17.12 -9.75 2.65
N ALA A 155 16.67 -8.60 2.19
CA ALA A 155 15.24 -8.35 1.99
C ALA A 155 14.79 -8.86 0.60
N ASN A 156 13.60 -9.44 0.54
CA ASN A 156 12.88 -9.72 -0.69
C ASN A 156 11.45 -9.22 -0.54
N VAL A 157 11.08 -8.19 -1.29
CA VAL A 157 9.79 -7.50 -1.20
C VAL A 157 8.61 -8.40 -1.57
N LEU A 158 8.84 -9.47 -2.35
CA LEU A 158 7.83 -10.47 -2.70
C LEU A 158 7.94 -11.74 -1.86
N GLY A 159 9.01 -11.90 -1.07
CA GLY A 159 9.25 -13.08 -0.24
C GLY A 159 9.38 -14.41 -1.00
N LEU A 160 9.65 -14.35 -2.31
CA LEU A 160 9.74 -15.53 -3.19
C LEU A 160 11.12 -16.20 -3.07
N GLU A 161 11.14 -17.52 -3.26
CA GLU A 161 12.38 -18.32 -3.28
C GLU A 161 13.09 -18.30 -4.64
#